data_AF-A0A0L0GYL4-F1
#
_entry.id   AF-A0A0L0GYL4-F1
#
_cell.length_a   1.000
_cell.length_b   1.000
_cell.length_c   1.000
_cell.angle_alpha   90.00
_cell.angle_beta   90.00
_cell.angle_gamma   90.00
#
_symmetry.space_group_name_H-M   'P 1'
#
loop_
_entity.id
_entity.type
_entity.pdbx_description
1 polymer ?
#
loop_
_entity_poly.entity_id
_entity_poly.type
_entity_poly.pdbx_seq_one_letter_code
_entity_poly.pdbx_strand_id
1 'polypeptide(L)' 'MKRKLLLAGLLVGVALLVACSAVSFTRATGKGGQSITNAEVQKDNTVVLTYPSGTACIDTNPGESQTCKGQ' A
#
# COMPACT_ATOMS: atom_id res chain seq x y z
N MET A 1 9.66 -26.98 36.39
CA MET A 1 8.45 -26.56 35.63
C MET A 1 8.44 -25.06 35.28
N LYS A 2 8.80 -24.15 36.20
CA LYS A 2 8.77 -22.68 35.98
C LYS A 2 9.59 -22.15 34.77
N ARG A 3 10.77 -22.71 34.49
CA ARG A 3 11.59 -22.33 33.31
C ARG A 3 10.93 -22.66 31.96
N LYS A 4 10.23 -23.81 31.85
CA LYS A 4 9.55 -24.20 30.62
C LYS A 4 8.35 -23.29 30.31
N LEU A 5 7.63 -22.86 31.36
CA LEU A 5 6.55 -21.88 31.26
C LEU A 5 7.06 -20.48 30.85
N LEU A 6 8.22 -20.05 31.37
CA LEU A 6 8.85 -18.79 30.96
C LEU A 6 9.31 -18.82 29.50
N LEU A 7 9.93 -19.92 29.05
CA LEU A 7 10.36 -20.11 27.67
C LEU A 7 9.18 -20.18 26.68
N ALA A 8 8.10 -20.88 27.06
CA ALA A 8 6.88 -20.93 26.24
C ALA A 8 6.19 -19.57 26.16
N GLY A 9 6.11 -18.82 27.27
CA GLY A 9 5.55 -17.47 27.27
C GLY A 9 6.35 -16.47 26.43
N LEU A 10 7.69 -16.57 26.46
CA LEU A 10 8.56 -15.73 25.64
C LEU A 10 8.38 -16.02 24.14
N LEU A 11 8.29 -17.29 23.75
CA LEU A 11 8.08 -17.68 22.34
C LEU A 11 6.72 -17.20 21.78
N VAL A 12 5.67 -17.23 22.61
CA VAL A 12 4.35 -16.70 22.23
C VAL A 12 4.36 -15.17 22.15
N GLY A 13 5.09 -14.49 23.04
CA GLY A 13 5.22 -13.03 23.01
C GLY A 13 5.94 -12.49 21.77
N VAL A 14 6.97 -13.19 21.28
CA VAL A 14 7.72 -12.80 20.08
C VAL A 14 6.89 -12.99 18.80
N ALA A 15 6.02 -14.01 18.74
CA ALA A 15 5.15 -14.25 17.59
C ALA A 15 4.07 -13.17 17.39
N LEU A 16 3.67 -12.48 18.47
CA LEU A 16 2.62 -11.45 18.43
C LEU A 16 3.13 -10.07 17.97
N LEU A 17 4.44 -9.84 17.90
CA LEU A 17 5.02 -8.54 17.54
C LEU A 17 5.27 -8.35 16.04
N VAL A 18 4.90 -9.33 15.19
CA VAL A 18 5.12 -9.28 13.73
C VAL A 18 3.82 -8.96 12.97
N ALA A 19 3.03 -8.02 13.49
CA ALA A 19 2.04 -7.34 12.66
C ALA A 19 2.73 -6.18 11.94
N CYS A 20 3.55 -6.52 10.94
CA CYS A 20 4.18 -5.56 10.06
C CYS A 20 3.09 -4.75 9.34
N SER A 21 2.96 -3.46 9.66
CA SER A 21 2.31 -2.49 8.79
C SER A 21 3.16 -2.34 7.53
N ALA A 22 2.98 -3.24 6.57
CA ALA A 22 3.60 -3.14 5.26
C ALA A 22 3.03 -1.90 4.54
N VAL A 23 3.72 -0.77 4.68
CA VAL A 23 3.41 0.43 3.90
C VAL A 23 3.97 0.22 2.50
N SER A 24 3.09 0.14 1.51
CA SER A 24 3.48 0.10 0.10
C SER A 24 3.68 1.53 -0.40
N PHE A 25 4.90 1.85 -0.83
CA PHE A 25 5.20 3.14 -1.46
C PHE A 25 5.11 2.99 -2.97
N THR A 26 4.07 3.55 -3.56
CA THR A 26 3.96 3.65 -5.02
C THR A 26 4.57 4.96 -5.47
N ARG A 27 5.57 4.89 -6.36
CA ARG A 27 6.15 6.07 -6.98
C ARG A 27 5.51 6.27 -8.35
N ALA A 28 4.88 7.42 -8.56
CA ALA A 28 4.23 7.76 -9.82
C ALA A 28 4.84 9.03 -10.41
N THR A 29 5.44 8.91 -11.59
CA THR A 29 6.04 10.02 -12.35
C THR A 29 5.33 10.15 -13.69
N GLY A 30 4.90 11.38 -14.02
CA GLY A 30 4.28 11.67 -15.29
C GLY A 30 5.29 11.59 -16.45
N LYS A 31 4.78 11.67 -17.69
CA LYS A 31 5.61 11.67 -18.89
C LYS A 31 6.66 12.79 -18.81
N GLY A 32 7.93 12.46 -19.08
CA GLY A 32 9.02 13.42 -19.01
C GLY A 32 9.36 13.92 -17.59
N GLY A 33 8.96 13.19 -16.54
CA GLY A 33 9.25 13.56 -15.15
C GLY A 33 8.31 14.62 -14.57
N GLN A 34 7.13 14.80 -15.17
CA GLN A 34 6.14 15.73 -14.64
C GLN A 34 5.70 15.40 -13.21
N SER A 35 5.57 16.45 -12.40
CA SER A 35 4.98 16.39 -11.07
C SER A 35 3.46 16.23 -11.14
N ILE A 36 2.92 15.57 -10.11
CA ILE A 36 1.49 15.46 -9.87
C ILE A 36 0.96 16.84 -9.43
N THR A 37 -0.15 17.29 -10.01
CA THR A 37 -0.84 18.54 -9.63
C THR A 37 -2.03 18.29 -8.73
N ASN A 38 -2.64 17.10 -8.81
CA ASN A 38 -3.70 16.66 -7.89
C ASN A 38 -3.65 15.14 -7.69
N ALA A 39 -4.04 14.69 -6.50
CA ALA A 39 -4.23 13.28 -6.20
C ALA A 39 -5.53 13.11 -5.40
N GLU A 40 -6.47 12.34 -5.92
CA GLU A 40 -7.78 12.14 -5.31
C GLU A 40 -8.05 10.65 -5.10
N VAL A 41 -8.54 10.29 -3.92
CA VAL A 41 -9.01 8.94 -3.62
C VAL A 41 -10.51 8.89 -3.86
N GLN A 42 -10.94 8.05 -4.80
CA GLN A 42 -12.36 7.84 -5.10
C GLN A 42 -12.98 6.77 -4.19
N LYS A 43 -14.32 6.74 -4.16
CA LYS A 43 -15.10 5.82 -3.31
C LYS A 43 -14.96 4.34 -3.70
N ASP A 44 -14.45 4.05 -4.89
CA ASP A 44 -14.26 2.71 -5.45
C ASP A 44 -12.85 2.14 -5.22
N ASN A 45 -12.06 2.75 -4.31
CA ASN A 45 -10.66 2.42 -4.02
C ASN A 45 -9.69 2.72 -5.18
N THR A 46 -10.05 3.62 -6.09
CA THR A 46 -9.15 4.13 -7.13
C THR A 46 -8.49 5.43 -6.67
N VAL A 47 -7.17 5.56 -6.85
CA VAL A 47 -6.47 6.86 -6.74
C VAL A 47 -6.30 7.45 -8.13
N VAL A 48 -6.84 8.64 -8.35
CA VAL A 48 -6.68 9.40 -9.59
C VAL A 48 -5.58 10.42 -9.41
N LEU A 49 -4.57 10.34 -10.27
CA LEU A 49 -3.43 11.25 -10.31
C LEU A 49 -3.56 12.17 -11.52
N THR A 50 -3.57 13.48 -11.27
CA THR A 50 -3.59 14.49 -12.32
C THR A 50 -2.17 15.02 -12.55
N TYR A 51 -1.78 15.07 -13.81
CA TYR A 51 -0.56 15.69 -14.32
C TYR A 51 -0.91 16.80 -15.31
N PRO A 52 0.00 17.72 -15.62
CA PRO A 52 -0.23 18.70 -16.68
C PRO A 52 -0.50 18.08 -18.07
N SER A 53 0.01 16.87 -18.32
CA SER A 53 -0.17 16.14 -19.57
C SER A 53 -1.42 15.25 -19.62
N GLY A 54 -2.15 15.08 -18.51
CA GLY A 54 -3.29 14.18 -18.43
C GLY A 54 -3.40 13.47 -17.10
N THR A 55 -4.11 12.35 -17.07
CA THR A 55 -4.51 11.67 -15.84
C THR A 55 -4.10 10.20 -15.86
N ALA A 56 -3.78 9.64 -14.69
CA ALA A 56 -3.52 8.20 -14.49
C ALA A 56 -4.28 7.69 -13.27
N CYS A 57 -4.59 6.39 -13.22
CA CYS A 57 -5.31 5.78 -12.11
C CYS A 57 -4.50 4.64 -11.48
N ILE A 58 -4.62 4.48 -10.16
CA ILE A 58 -4.06 3.37 -9.39
C ILE A 58 -5.22 2.65 -8.70
N ASP A 59 -5.40 1.37 -9.01
CA ASP A 59 -6.30 0.50 -8.25
C ASP A 59 -5.59 0.08 -6.95
N THR A 60 -6.22 0.38 -5.80
CA THR A 60 -5.69 0.05 -4.47
C THR A 60 -6.33 -1.19 -3.86
N ASN A 61 -7.18 -1.90 -4.62
CA ASN A 61 -7.67 -3.20 -4.19
C ASN A 61 -6.49 -4.19 -4.03
N PRO A 62 -6.53 -5.10 -3.04
CA PRO A 62 -5.47 -6.07 -2.82
C PRO A 62 -5.27 -6.96 -4.06
N GLY A 63 -4.05 -7.03 -4.58
CA GLY A 63 -3.70 -7.84 -5.75
C GLY A 63 -2.71 -7.13 -6.68
N GLU A 64 -2.39 -7.73 -7.82
CA GLU A 64 -1.63 -7.06 -8.88
C GLU A 64 -2.46 -5.91 -9.46
N SER A 65 -1.86 -4.72 -9.58
CA SER A 65 -2.54 -3.54 -10.15
C SER A 65 -3.09 -3.85 -11.54
N GLN A 66 -4.39 -3.62 -11.71
CA GLN A 66 -5.06 -3.67 -13.00
C GLN A 66 -4.94 -2.31 -13.72
N THR A 67 -5.01 -2.32 -15.05
CA THR A 67 -5.17 -1.10 -15.85
C THR A 67 -6.45 -0.35 -15.47
N CYS A 68 -6.45 0.97 -15.64
CA CYS A 68 -7.58 1.85 -15.34
C CYS A 68 -8.91 1.26 -15.84
N LYS A 69 -9.88 1.05 -14.95
CA LYS A 69 -11.22 0.60 -15.34
C LYS A 69 -11.86 1.65 -16.26
N GLY A 70 -12.17 1.27 -17.50
CA GLY A 70 -12.89 2.13 -18.46
C GLY A 70 -12.03 2.93 -19.44
N GLN A 71 -10.75 2.58 -19.63
CA GLN A 71 -9.93 3.01 -20.78
C GLN A 71 -9.76 1.88 -21.79
#